data_AF-A0A1B8SM14-F1
#
_entry.id   AF-A0A1B8SM14-F1
#
_cell.length_a   1.000
_cell.length_b   1.000
_cell.length_c   1.000
_cell.angle_alpha   90.00
_cell.angle_beta   90.00
_cell.angle_gamma   90.00
#
_symmetry.space_group_name_H-M   'P 1'
#
loop_
_entity.id
_entity.type
_entity.pdbx_description
1 polymer ?
#
loop_
_entity_poly.entity_id
_entity_poly.type
_entity_poly.pdbx_seq_one_letter_code
_entity_poly.pdbx_strand_id
1 'polypeptide(L)'
;MPTWEQWERDLQERLGLDSTPASGARWQAPGDAVDNSHPQDSSFALLLDAKLTEKISYSIGRKFWNQWQAKAAEAGKRFIMPIRMWPRGEAKPTDVVVVGLDDFVELVEMARGNV
;
A
#
# COMPACT_ATOMS: atom_id res chain seq x y z
N MET A 1 -5.83 20.37 4.26
CA MET A 1 -5.14 19.09 4.06
C MET A 1 -6.09 18.13 3.38
N PRO A 2 -5.63 17.23 2.51
CA PRO A 2 -6.45 16.24 1.86
C PRO A 2 -7.04 15.29 2.89
N THR A 3 -8.23 14.79 2.63
CA THR A 3 -8.84 13.75 3.46
C THR A 3 -8.12 12.42 3.22
N TRP A 4 -8.28 11.47 4.14
CA TRP A 4 -7.76 10.11 3.98
C TRP A 4 -8.30 9.45 2.69
N GLU A 5 -9.56 9.70 2.34
CA GLU A 5 -10.19 9.24 1.09
C GLU A 5 -9.51 9.81 -0.17
N GLN A 6 -9.11 11.09 -0.12
CA GLN A 6 -8.39 11.72 -1.23
C GLN A 6 -6.99 11.13 -1.40
N TRP A 7 -6.35 10.70 -0.31
CA TRP A 7 -5.07 10.02 -0.34
C TRP A 7 -5.18 8.61 -0.92
N GLU A 8 -6.19 7.84 -0.50
CA GLU A 8 -6.45 6.51 -1.05
C GLU A 8 -6.74 6.55 -2.55
N ARG A 9 -7.55 7.52 -2.99
CA ARG A 9 -7.82 7.71 -4.42
C ARG A 9 -6.57 8.09 -5.22
N ASP A 10 -5.72 8.98 -4.69
CA ASP A 10 -4.43 9.34 -5.31
C ASP A 10 -3.53 8.11 -5.48
N LEU A 11 -3.53 7.19 -4.51
CA LEU A 11 -2.79 5.92 -4.60
C LEU A 11 -3.39 4.96 -5.62
N GLN A 12 -4.71 4.82 -5.63
CA GLN A 12 -5.43 3.97 -6.60
C GLN A 12 -5.13 4.42 -8.04
N GLU A 13 -5.22 5.73 -8.31
CA GLU A 13 -4.92 6.29 -9.62
C GLU A 13 -3.45 6.09 -10.04
N ARG A 14 -2.50 6.30 -9.11
CA ARG A 14 -1.06 6.16 -9.41
C ARG A 14 -0.61 4.73 -9.62
N LEU A 15 -1.19 3.80 -8.87
CA LEU A 15 -0.80 2.39 -8.87
C LEU A 15 -1.70 1.54 -9.76
N GLY A 16 -2.73 2.13 -10.39
CA GLY A 16 -3.69 1.41 -11.22
C GLY A 16 -4.50 0.38 -10.43
N LEU A 17 -4.81 0.67 -9.16
CA LEU A 17 -5.51 -0.25 -8.26
C LEU A 17 -6.99 0.09 -8.17
N ASP A 18 -7.82 -0.94 -7.95
CA ASP A 18 -9.24 -0.75 -7.72
C ASP A 18 -9.52 -0.42 -6.25
N SER A 19 -10.54 0.41 -6.02
CA SER A 19 -11.04 0.71 -4.69
C SER A 19 -11.69 -0.51 -4.05
N THR A 20 -11.36 -0.81 -2.80
CA THR A 20 -12.13 -1.77 -1.99
C THR A 20 -13.26 -1.03 -1.26
N PRO A 21 -14.44 -1.65 -1.06
CA PRO A 21 -15.52 -1.01 -0.30
C PRO A 21 -15.10 -0.83 1.16
N ALA A 22 -14.87 0.44 1.52
CA ALA A 22 -14.76 1.03 2.86
C ALA A 22 -14.51 0.08 4.04
N SER A 23 -13.33 0.23 4.67
CA SER A 23 -12.84 -0.05 6.04
C SER A 23 -13.74 -0.66 7.15
N GLY A 24 -14.79 -1.41 6.84
CA GLY A 24 -15.82 -1.90 7.77
C GLY A 24 -16.31 -3.32 7.51
N ALA A 25 -16.20 -3.83 6.27
CA ALA A 25 -16.58 -5.19 5.91
C ALA A 25 -15.39 -6.16 6.10
N ARG A 26 -15.08 -6.48 7.37
CA ARG A 26 -13.92 -7.27 7.83
C ARG A 26 -13.72 -8.68 7.23
N TRP A 27 -14.59 -9.13 6.32
CA TRP A 27 -14.61 -10.52 5.84
C TRP A 27 -14.41 -10.70 4.33
N GLN A 28 -14.53 -9.66 3.50
CA GLN A 28 -14.58 -9.86 2.03
C GLN A 28 -13.57 -9.03 1.23
N ALA A 29 -13.00 -7.95 1.80
CA ALA A 29 -11.99 -7.14 1.13
C ALA A 29 -10.93 -6.66 2.14
N PRO A 30 -9.78 -7.34 2.27
CA PRO A 30 -8.66 -6.81 3.05
C PRO A 30 -8.03 -5.64 2.28
N GLY A 31 -7.75 -4.52 2.96
CA GLY A 31 -6.99 -3.38 2.41
C GLY A 31 -7.85 -2.22 1.89
N ASP A 32 -7.21 -1.09 1.61
CA ASP A 32 -7.83 0.16 1.14
C ASP A 32 -7.84 0.25 -0.41
N ALA A 33 -6.98 -0.53 -1.06
CA ALA A 33 -6.95 -0.74 -2.50
C ALA A 33 -6.35 -2.11 -2.82
N VAL A 34 -6.82 -2.72 -3.91
CA VAL A 34 -6.43 -4.07 -4.30
C VAL A 34 -6.26 -4.15 -5.82
N ASP A 35 -5.23 -4.85 -6.27
CA ASP A 35 -5.11 -5.25 -7.67
C ASP A 35 -6.06 -6.44 -7.95
N ASN A 36 -7.03 -6.24 -8.85
CA ASN A 36 -7.95 -7.28 -9.32
C ASN A 36 -7.59 -7.82 -10.72
N SER A 37 -6.44 -7.43 -11.29
CA SER A 37 -5.97 -7.97 -12.55
C SER A 37 -5.90 -9.50 -12.50
N HIS A 38 -6.13 -10.13 -13.65
CA HIS A 38 -5.98 -11.58 -13.74
C HIS A 38 -4.53 -11.94 -13.38
N PRO A 39 -4.25 -13.04 -12.66
CA PRO A 39 -2.89 -13.41 -12.24
C PRO A 39 -1.88 -13.60 -13.38
N GLN A 40 -2.34 -13.63 -14.63
CA GLN A 40 -1.52 -13.72 -15.84
C GLN A 40 -1.09 -12.32 -16.36
N ASP A 41 -1.76 -11.27 -15.92
CA ASP A 41 -1.62 -9.90 -16.46
C ASP A 41 -0.77 -9.00 -15.54
N SER A 42 -0.55 -9.39 -14.29
CA SER A 42 0.27 -8.65 -13.33
C SER A 42 1.28 -9.58 -12.67
N SER A 43 2.57 -9.34 -12.92
CA SER A 43 3.66 -10.01 -12.21
C SER A 43 3.82 -9.50 -10.77
N PHE A 44 3.10 -8.44 -10.38
CA PHE A 44 3.28 -7.77 -9.10
C PHE A 44 1.94 -7.30 -8.50
N ALA A 45 1.02 -8.24 -8.27
CA ALA A 45 -0.30 -7.92 -7.70
C ALA A 45 -0.17 -7.39 -6.26
N LEU A 46 -0.80 -6.25 -5.97
CA LEU A 46 -0.65 -5.52 -4.71
C LEU A 46 -1.86 -5.66 -3.78
N LEU A 47 -1.56 -5.77 -2.48
CA LEU A 47 -2.46 -5.50 -1.37
C LEU A 47 -1.95 -4.25 -0.65
N LEU A 48 -2.78 -3.22 -0.57
CA LEU A 48 -2.39 -1.92 -0.01
C LEU A 48 -3.20 -1.56 1.24
N ASP A 49 -2.52 -1.00 2.24
CA ASP A 49 -3.11 -0.32 3.39
C ASP A 49 -2.52 1.11 3.45
N ALA A 50 -3.33 2.13 3.17
CA ALA A 50 -2.89 3.52 3.11
C ALA A 50 -2.93 4.15 4.51
N LYS A 51 -1.97 5.02 4.80
CA LYS A 51 -1.97 5.80 6.05
C LYS A 51 -1.73 7.27 5.77
N LEU A 52 -2.55 8.12 6.38
CA LEU A 52 -2.40 9.57 6.40
C LEU A 52 -2.27 10.02 7.86
N THR A 53 -1.29 10.85 8.17
CA THR A 53 -1.04 11.35 9.52
C THR A 53 -0.58 12.81 9.50
N GLU A 54 -1.06 13.60 10.47
CA GLU A 54 -0.56 14.96 10.74
C GLU A 54 0.63 14.97 11.71
N LYS A 55 1.15 13.79 12.08
CA LYS A 55 2.33 13.66 12.93
C LYS A 55 3.60 13.67 12.07
N ILE A 56 4.71 14.10 12.68
CA ILE A 56 6.05 14.06 12.08
C ILE A 56 6.62 12.64 11.91
N SER A 57 5.93 11.62 12.44
CA SER A 57 6.35 10.23 12.40
C SER A 57 5.17 9.27 12.37
N TYR A 58 5.45 8.05 11.91
CA TYR A 58 4.54 6.92 11.92
C TYR A 58 5.30 5.66 12.38
N SER A 59 4.73 4.92 13.33
CA SER A 59 5.35 3.71 13.88
C SER A 59 4.64 2.46 13.40
N ILE A 60 5.43 1.47 12.97
CA ILE A 60 4.93 0.21 12.43
C ILE A 60 5.33 -0.91 13.39
N GLY A 61 4.33 -1.56 13.99
CA GLY A 61 4.57 -2.72 14.83
C GLY A 61 4.82 -3.98 14.02
N ARG A 62 5.82 -4.78 14.40
CA ARG A 62 6.14 -6.06 13.72
C ARG A 62 4.94 -7.01 13.63
N LYS A 63 4.11 -7.10 14.68
CA LYS A 63 2.91 -7.94 14.69
C LYS A 63 1.89 -7.50 13.62
N PHE A 64 1.67 -6.19 13.51
CA PHE A 64 0.77 -5.62 12.51
C PHE A 64 1.29 -5.89 11.10
N TRP A 65 2.59 -5.64 10.87
CA TRP A 65 3.24 -5.90 9.59
C TRP A 65 3.11 -7.36 9.16
N ASN A 66 3.46 -8.30 10.05
CA ASN A 66 3.37 -9.74 9.77
C ASN A 66 1.93 -10.18 9.47
N GLN A 67 0.94 -9.61 10.16
CA GLN A 67 -0.47 -9.93 9.92
C GLN A 67 -0.89 -9.53 8.50
N TRP A 68 -0.46 -8.37 8.02
CA TRP A 68 -0.79 -7.92 6.67
C TRP A 68 -0.03 -8.64 5.58
N GLN A 69 1.25 -8.96 5.81
CA GLN A 69 1.99 -9.84 4.90
C GLN A 69 1.33 -11.22 4.76
N ALA A 70 0.88 -11.81 5.87
CA ALA A 70 0.18 -13.10 5.82
C ALA A 70 -1.11 -13.00 4.98
N LYS A 71 -1.92 -11.95 5.18
CA LYS A 71 -3.13 -11.71 4.38
C LYS A 71 -2.82 -11.50 2.90
N ALA A 72 -1.75 -10.76 2.57
CA ALA A 72 -1.34 -10.55 1.18
C ALA A 72 -0.92 -11.88 0.54
N ALA A 73 -0.10 -12.67 1.24
CA ALA A 73 0.33 -13.98 0.78
C ALA A 73 -0.85 -14.95 0.57
N GLU A 74 -1.81 -14.99 1.49
CA GLU A 74 -3.06 -15.77 1.35
C GLU A 74 -3.87 -15.35 0.10
N ALA A 75 -3.83 -14.06 -0.26
CA ALA A 75 -4.49 -13.51 -1.43
C ALA A 75 -3.63 -13.58 -2.72
N GLY A 76 -2.43 -14.18 -2.67
CA GLY A 76 -1.50 -14.23 -3.81
C GLY A 76 -0.94 -12.86 -4.20
N LYS A 77 -0.83 -11.94 -3.25
CA LYS A 77 -0.45 -10.52 -3.45
C LYS A 77 0.78 -10.15 -2.62
N ARG A 78 1.41 -9.03 -2.96
CA ARG A 78 2.46 -8.39 -2.16
C ARG A 78 1.88 -7.27 -1.32
N PHE A 79 2.28 -7.19 -0.05
CA PHE A 79 1.80 -6.12 0.84
C PHE A 79 2.67 -4.86 0.70
N ILE A 80 2.03 -3.72 0.48
CA ILE A 80 2.66 -2.40 0.59
C ILE A 80 1.87 -1.50 1.53
N MET A 81 2.57 -0.56 2.16
CA MET A 81 1.95 0.43 3.04
C MET A 81 2.46 1.83 2.71
N PRO A 82 1.76 2.56 1.84
CA PRO A 82 2.04 3.97 1.59
C PRO A 82 1.59 4.84 2.77
N ILE A 83 2.48 5.72 3.20
CA ILE A 83 2.28 6.61 4.33
C ILE A 83 2.53 8.04 3.86
N ARG A 84 1.50 8.88 4.00
CA ARG A 84 1.59 10.33 3.84
C ARG A 84 1.66 10.99 5.21
N MET A 85 2.78 11.66 5.49
CA MET A 85 2.96 12.49 6.68
C MET A 85 2.81 13.96 6.28
N TRP A 86 1.84 14.66 6.86
CA TRP A 86 1.65 16.09 6.60
C TRP A 86 1.46 16.87 7.91
N PRO A 87 2.55 17.12 8.66
CA PRO A 87 2.52 17.93 9.86
C PRO A 87 1.93 19.32 9.63
N ARG A 88 1.19 19.81 10.64
CA ARG A 88 0.58 21.14 10.57
C ARG A 88 1.67 22.21 10.39
N GLY A 89 1.47 23.08 9.39
CA GLY A 89 2.40 24.17 9.07
C GLY A 89 3.42 23.82 7.98
N GLU A 90 3.51 22.55 7.57
CA GLU A 90 4.32 22.19 6.41
C GLU A 90 3.59 22.48 5.10
N ALA A 91 4.34 23.04 4.13
CA ALA A 91 3.79 23.42 2.83
C ALA A 91 3.48 22.21 1.93
N LYS A 92 4.14 21.08 2.16
CA LYS A 92 4.00 19.84 1.37
C LYS A 92 4.08 18.62 2.28
N PRO A 93 3.36 17.53 1.97
CA PRO A 93 3.51 16.27 2.67
C PRO A 93 4.86 15.60 2.35
N THR A 94 5.27 14.69 3.23
CA THR A 94 6.28 13.66 2.96
C THR A 94 5.57 12.33 2.71
N ASP A 95 5.78 11.76 1.52
CA ASP A 95 5.21 10.47 1.14
C ASP A 95 6.31 9.40 1.15
N VAL A 96 6.06 8.28 1.83
CA VAL A 96 6.94 7.11 1.85
C VAL A 96 6.13 5.84 1.59
N VAL A 97 6.76 4.83 1.02
CA VAL A 97 6.18 3.49 0.89
C VAL A 97 7.02 2.50 1.67
N VAL A 98 6.34 1.66 2.44
CA VAL A 98 6.98 0.53 3.12
C VAL A 98 6.61 -0.74 2.38
N VAL A 99 7.62 -1.55 2.10
CA VAL A 99 7.53 -2.79 1.32
C VAL A 99 8.44 -3.84 1.96
N GLY A 100 8.15 -5.13 1.73
CA GLY A 100 9.07 -6.21 2.11
C GLY A 100 10.43 -6.05 1.44
N LEU A 101 11.51 -6.46 2.12
CA LEU A 101 12.85 -6.36 1.53
C LEU A 101 12.97 -7.22 0.27
N ASP A 102 12.46 -8.45 0.30
CA ASP A 102 12.51 -9.37 -0.84
C ASP A 102 11.71 -8.82 -2.03
N ASP A 103 10.52 -8.28 -1.77
CA ASP A 103 9.68 -7.61 -2.77
C ASP A 103 10.41 -6.39 -3.38
N PHE A 104 11.15 -5.63 -2.57
CA PHE A 104 11.94 -4.50 -3.07
C PHE A 104 13.13 -4.94 -3.93
N VAL A 105 13.79 -6.04 -3.57
CA VAL A 105 14.87 -6.62 -4.37
C VAL A 105 14.33 -7.03 -5.74
N GLU A 106 13.20 -7.75 -5.78
CA GLU A 106 12.51 -8.15 -7.02
C GLU A 106 12.19 -6.93 -7.91
N LEU A 107 11.63 -5.86 -7.32
CA LEU A 107 11.36 -4.61 -8.05
C LEU A 107 12.63 -3.98 -8.65
N VAL A 108 13.74 -3.99 -7.91
CA VAL A 108 15.01 -3.44 -8.38
C VAL A 108 15.60 -4.31 -9.49
N GLU A 109 15.48 -5.63 -9.41
CA GLU A 109 15.92 -6.56 -10.45
C GLU A 109 15.12 -6.36 -11.75
N MET A 110 13.80 -6.27 -11.64
CA MET A 110 12.90 -5.94 -12.76
C MET A 110 13.28 -4.60 -13.40
N ALA A 111 13.48 -3.56 -12.59
CA ALA A 111 13.82 -2.23 -13.08
C ALA A 111 15.19 -2.17 -13.77
N ARG A 112 16.12 -3.06 -13.38
CA ARG A 112 17.45 -3.16 -14.01
C ARG A 112 17.46 -4.03 -15.27
N GLY A 113 16.37 -4.73 -15.58
CA GLY A 113 16.30 -5.68 -16.68
C GLY A 113 17.07 -6.98 -16.39
N ASN A 114 17.18 -7.37 -15.12
CA ASN A 114 17.89 -8.57 -14.67
C ASN A 114 16.96 -9.78 -14.50
N VAL A 115 15.75 -9.73 -15.07
CA VAL A 115 14.70 -10.76 -14.95
C VAL A 115 14.51 -11.47 -16.27
#